data_AF-A0A2U3NK62-F1
#
_entry.id   AF-A0A2U3NK62-F1
#
_cell.length_a   1.000
_cell.length_b   1.000
_cell.length_c   1.000
_cell.angle_alpha   90.00
_cell.angle_beta   90.00
_cell.angle_gamma   90.00
#
_symmetry.space_group_name_H-M   'P 1'
#
loop_
_entity.id
_entity.type
_entity.pdbx_description
1 polymer ?
#
loop_
_entity_poly.entity_id
_entity_poly.type
_entity_poly.pdbx_seq_one_letter_code
_entity_poly.pdbx_strand_id
1 'polypeptide(L)' 'MFDIDDDGIAFVTVENIPPEWEDRAHNAIANCPERAIHIAKESP' A
#
# COMPACT_ATOMS: atom_id res chain seq x y z
N MET A 1 -6.10 0.46 -1.66
CA MET A 1 -6.45 1.72 -2.34
C MET A 1 -5.68 2.84 -1.67
N PHE A 2 -5.09 3.70 -2.49
CA PHE A 2 -4.33 4.85 -2.03
C PHE A 2 -5.06 6.10 -2.47
N ASP A 3 -5.01 7.12 -1.63
CA ASP A 3 -5.42 8.48 -1.95
C ASP A 3 -4.19 9.38 -1.77
N ILE A 4 -4.18 10.54 -2.42
CA ILE A 4 -3.04 11.45 -2.45
C ILE A 4 -3.53 12.83 -2.04
N ASP A 5 -2.90 13.40 -1.01
CA ASP A 5 -3.23 14.76 -0.57
C ASP A 5 -2.62 15.84 -1.50
N ASP A 6 -2.93 17.10 -1.22
CA ASP A 6 -2.45 18.25 -1.98
C ASP A 6 -0.92 18.42 -1.96
N ASP A 7 -0.24 17.82 -0.99
CA ASP A 7 1.24 17.80 -0.88
C ASP A 7 1.87 16.63 -1.64
N GLY A 8 1.06 15.78 -2.28
CA GLY A 8 1.52 14.62 -3.04
C GLY A 8 1.82 13.39 -2.18
N ILE A 9 1.39 13.37 -0.92
CA ILE A 9 1.62 12.25 0.00
C ILE A 9 0.52 11.21 -0.17
N ALA A 10 0.92 9.97 -0.44
CA ALA A 10 0.01 8.85 -0.59
C ALA A 10 -0.29 8.17 0.75
N PHE A 11 -1.58 7.95 1.05
CA PHE A 11 -2.03 7.23 2.24
C PHE A 11 -3.01 6.12 1.91
N VAL A 12 -3.05 5.08 2.75
CA VAL A 12 -3.90 3.90 2.55
C VAL A 12 -5.31 4.18 3.05
N THR A 13 -6.32 3.96 2.20
CA THR A 13 -7.74 4.16 2.55
C THR A 13 -8.51 2.88 2.82
N VAL A 14 -7.86 1.73 2.72
CA VAL A 14 -8.44 0.41 2.99
C VAL A 14 -7.73 -0.27 4.14
N GLU A 15 -8.49 -0.76 5.09
CA GLU A 15 -7.94 -1.43 6.27
C GLU A 15 -7.34 -2.80 5.92
N ASN A 16 -7.96 -3.54 5.00
CA ASN A 16 -7.51 -4.85 4.54
C ASN A 16 -7.37 -4.88 3.01
N ILE A 17 -6.35 -5.60 2.53
CA ILE A 17 -6.12 -5.81 1.10
C ILE A 17 -7.03 -6.97 0.67
N PRO A 18 -8.02 -6.76 -0.21
CA PRO A 18 -8.82 -7.85 -0.73
C PRO A 18 -7.92 -8.79 -1.56
N PRO A 19 -8.18 -10.12 -1.55
CA PRO A 19 -7.29 -11.12 -2.14
C PRO A 19 -7.06 -10.90 -3.64
N GLU A 20 -8.03 -10.36 -4.35
CA GLU A 20 -7.92 -10.00 -5.78
C GLU A 20 -6.90 -8.88 -6.08
N TRP A 21 -6.46 -8.14 -5.06
CA TRP A 21 -5.52 -7.03 -5.17
C TRP A 21 -4.16 -7.31 -4.52
N GLU A 22 -3.93 -8.53 -4.00
CA GLU A 22 -2.67 -8.91 -3.36
C GLU A 22 -1.48 -8.68 -4.31
N ASP A 23 -1.57 -9.18 -5.56
CA ASP A 23 -0.55 -8.94 -6.58
C ASP A 23 -0.29 -7.45 -6.84
N ARG A 24 -1.34 -6.63 -6.84
CA ARG A 24 -1.22 -5.19 -7.07
C ARG A 24 -0.55 -4.48 -5.90
N ALA A 25 -0.82 -4.92 -4.67
CA ALA A 25 -0.17 -4.39 -3.48
C ALA A 25 1.32 -4.73 -3.46
N HIS A 26 1.67 -5.98 -3.79
CA HIS A 26 3.08 -6.39 -3.91
C HIS A 26 3.81 -5.61 -5.01
N ASN A 27 3.15 -5.38 -6.16
CA ASN A 27 3.73 -4.59 -7.24
C ASN A 27 3.95 -3.12 -6.83
N ALA A 28 3.04 -2.52 -6.07
CA ALA A 28 3.21 -1.16 -5.55
C ALA A 28 4.41 -1.05 -4.61
N ILE A 29 4.65 -2.04 -3.74
CA ILE A 29 5.82 -2.10 -2.87
C ILE A 29 7.11 -2.19 -3.70
N ALA A 30 7.14 -3.09 -4.70
CA ALA A 30 8.33 -3.31 -5.52
C ALA A 30 8.73 -2.07 -6.34
N ASN A 31 7.76 -1.25 -6.76
CA ASN A 31 8.01 -0.04 -7.52
C ASN A 31 8.19 1.21 -6.68
N CYS A 32 8.11 1.13 -5.33
CA CYS A 32 8.28 2.29 -4.47
C CYS A 32 9.79 2.57 -4.25
N PRO A 33 10.39 3.59 -4.92
CA PRO A 33 11.83 3.83 -4.84
C PRO A 33 12.28 4.19 -3.42
N GLU A 34 11.43 4.92 -2.69
CA GLU A 34 11.65 5.37 -1.32
C GLU A 34 11.45 4.25 -0.29
N ARG A 35 10.98 3.07 -0.70
CA ARG A 35 10.64 1.93 0.17
C ARG A 35 9.70 2.31 1.33
N ALA A 36 8.83 3.28 1.10
CA ALA A 36 7.93 3.85 2.10
C ALA A 36 6.68 2.98 2.38
N ILE A 37 6.45 1.94 1.57
CA ILE A 37 5.25 1.09 1.65
C ILE A 37 5.63 -0.31 2.13
N HIS A 38 4.92 -0.83 3.13
CA HIS A 38 5.04 -2.22 3.60
C HIS A 38 3.68 -2.84 3.94
N ILE A 39 3.49 -4.14 3.67
CA ILE A 39 2.32 -4.87 4.16
C ILE A 39 2.60 -5.26 5.61
N ALA A 40 1.84 -4.69 6.54
CA ALA A 40 1.86 -5.12 7.93
C ALA A 40 1.23 -6.52 8.00
N LYS A 41 2.01 -7.52 8.41
CA LYS A 41 1.42 -8.78 8.89
C LYS A 41 0.98 -8.52 10.32
N GLU A 42 -0.31 -8.72 10.61
CA GLU A 42 -0.75 -8.85 12.00
C GLU A 42 0.05 -9.99 12.63
N SER A 43 0.83 -9.67 13.67
CA SER A 43 1.44 -10.70 14.52
C SER A 43 0.32 -11.38 15.31
N PRO A 44 0.34 -12.72 15.43
CA PRO A 44 -0.70 -13.46 16.14
C PRO A 44 -0.77 -13.13 17.64
#